data_AF-D7AWM9-F1
#
_entry.id   AF-D7AWM9-F1
#
_cell.length_a   1.000
_cell.length_b   1.000
_cell.length_c   1.000
_cell.angle_alpha   90.00
_cell.angle_beta   90.00
_cell.angle_gamma   90.00
#
_symmetry.space_group_name_H-M   'P 1'
#
loop_
_entity.id
_entity.type
_entity.pdbx_description
1 polymer ?
#
loop_
_entity_poly.entity_id
_entity_poly.type
_entity_poly.pdbx_seq_one_letter_code
_entity_poly.pdbx_strand_id
1 'polypeptide(L)'
;MPDEPRSAPPSDTAPRAPRAARPRAGPVAPTVLVCAAATLVGVLAAAASTSVPGAAGDPDSLPALAVRAALCTALVPPLLWAARRFLDRAPTPAFGLAPRGWPVPLAAALTVLLASAALLGAARALGAATPDTGAVGGAASALAVTLPLLLAAQILPEELVFRGYAQHHLGLRYPPWAALLGQAALYTLFAAAVTGSAALSGEVFLLGLFLGALRTTTGEVWTPLAARTALTAVGVLSDELGLRLSSAPEPWQAVLSLGPGLAAFWVVYALRGRGRAGAPFPDAGGPRRPLAQRGILYDVGSSYLPGQNSRPRWRPDVVDREMRVIREDLHCTAVTVFGEDLGRLEEAARLALGRGLYVWVQPRLVDAAPGELTANLGRAAEAAERLRRDHPERVGLNVGCEISLFAAGVLPGRDLDRRTRALGLLFPLLPWFDRRLNRLLRELADTARARFHGPLTYGSGAWETVDWTPFDVVGVDYYLDELTRRSYRQGLRRLRAHGKPLVVTEFGCCSYEGARDRGGSGSDILDWSDLGDRRVRDGYVRDERVQADLISDLLDVFETEEVHGAFVCMFIEGDCRYSPDPTRDQDMASFGIVRPPPLESGLSPDDGHWEPKLAFHTLAARYAEEAPDRTG
;
A
#
# COMPACT_ATOMS: atom_id res chain seq x y z
N MET A 1 -16.48 38.94 -66.46
CA MET A 1 -15.98 38.88 -65.08
C MET A 1 -16.91 39.70 -64.22
N PRO A 2 -17.68 39.04 -63.34
CA PRO A 2 -17.14 38.65 -62.03
C PRO A 2 -17.31 37.16 -61.70
N ASP A 3 -16.49 36.74 -60.73
CA ASP A 3 -16.13 35.38 -60.34
C ASP A 3 -17.22 34.60 -59.60
N GLU A 4 -17.31 33.31 -59.93
CA GLU A 4 -18.02 32.27 -59.18
C GLU A 4 -17.36 32.01 -57.80
N PRO A 5 -18.16 31.70 -56.77
CA PRO A 5 -17.62 31.36 -55.46
C PRO A 5 -16.94 29.98 -55.48
N ARG A 6 -15.64 29.98 -55.18
CA ARG A 6 -14.82 28.77 -54.98
C ARG A 6 -15.40 27.90 -53.85
N SER A 7 -15.65 26.64 -54.17
CA SER A 7 -15.94 25.57 -53.21
C SER A 7 -14.75 25.36 -52.27
N ALA A 8 -15.03 25.33 -50.96
CA ALA A 8 -14.07 24.94 -49.94
C ALA A 8 -13.81 23.42 -50.00
N PRO A 9 -12.57 22.95 -49.77
CA PRO A 9 -12.26 21.52 -49.73
C PRO A 9 -12.87 20.88 -48.47
N PRO A 10 -13.20 19.57 -48.51
CA PRO A 10 -13.78 18.88 -47.37
C PRO A 10 -12.81 18.87 -46.19
N SER A 11 -13.33 19.23 -45.01
CA SER A 11 -12.62 19.19 -43.74
C SER A 11 -12.33 17.75 -43.33
N ASP A 12 -11.11 17.30 -43.56
CA ASP A 12 -10.59 16.02 -43.10
C ASP A 12 -10.43 16.06 -41.57
N THR A 13 -11.52 15.82 -40.86
CA THR A 13 -11.58 15.73 -39.39
C THR A 13 -11.87 14.29 -38.96
N ALA A 14 -11.10 13.35 -39.50
CA ALA A 14 -10.93 12.07 -38.82
C ALA A 14 -10.14 12.31 -37.52
N PRO A 15 -10.59 11.82 -36.34
CA PRO A 15 -9.81 11.91 -35.12
C PRO A 15 -8.50 11.14 -35.32
N ARG A 16 -7.38 11.87 -35.34
CA ARG A 16 -6.04 11.27 -35.36
C ARG A 16 -5.93 10.30 -34.19
N ALA A 17 -5.68 9.03 -34.50
CA ALA A 17 -5.33 8.02 -33.50
C ALA A 17 -4.26 8.58 -32.56
N PRO A 18 -4.40 8.42 -31.22
CA PRO A 18 -3.41 8.91 -30.28
C PRO A 18 -2.06 8.32 -30.64
N ARG A 19 -1.08 9.19 -30.94
CA ARG A 19 0.32 8.79 -31.16
C ARG A 19 0.70 7.86 -30.02
N ALA A 20 1.13 6.64 -30.35
CA ALA A 20 1.65 5.68 -29.39
C ALA A 20 2.67 6.39 -28.50
N ALA A 21 2.33 6.52 -27.21
CA ALA A 21 3.24 7.10 -26.24
C ALA A 21 4.53 6.29 -26.27
N ARG A 22 5.67 6.95 -26.51
CA ARG A 22 6.98 6.28 -26.39
C ARG A 22 7.02 5.53 -25.06
N PRO A 23 7.55 4.30 -25.01
CA PRO A 23 7.59 3.51 -23.79
C PRO A 23 8.25 4.34 -22.69
N ARG A 24 7.51 4.55 -21.59
CA ARG A 24 8.06 5.15 -20.37
C ARG A 24 9.20 4.23 -19.92
N ALA A 25 10.42 4.75 -19.81
CA ALA A 25 11.48 4.00 -19.16
C ALA A 25 11.00 3.61 -17.75
N GLY A 26 11.09 2.32 -17.40
CA GLY A 26 10.68 1.84 -16.08
C GLY A 26 11.50 2.54 -14.98
N PRO A 27 10.95 2.73 -13.75
CA PRO A 27 11.57 3.57 -12.72
C PRO A 27 12.94 3.09 -12.24
N VAL A 28 13.30 1.83 -12.51
CA VAL A 28 14.61 1.27 -12.19
C VAL A 28 15.74 1.98 -12.95
N ALA A 29 15.60 2.21 -14.25
CA ALA A 29 16.69 2.76 -15.05
C ALA A 29 17.04 4.21 -14.66
N PRO A 30 16.06 5.14 -14.49
CA PRO A 30 16.32 6.46 -13.92
C PRO A 30 16.89 6.38 -12.50
N THR A 31 16.37 5.50 -11.64
CA THR A 31 16.90 5.32 -10.27
C THR A 31 18.37 4.93 -10.27
N VAL A 32 18.73 3.89 -11.04
CA VAL A 32 20.10 3.41 -11.15
C VAL A 32 21.01 4.49 -11.75
N LEU A 33 20.55 5.20 -12.79
CA LEU A 33 21.30 6.29 -13.42
C LEU A 33 21.60 7.43 -12.43
N VAL A 34 20.60 7.88 -11.68
CA VAL A 34 20.76 8.96 -10.69
C VAL A 34 21.64 8.52 -9.54
N CYS A 35 21.48 7.28 -9.04
CA CYS A 35 22.35 6.74 -8.01
C CYS A 35 23.79 6.62 -8.51
N ALA A 36 24.02 6.15 -9.74
CA ALA A 36 25.35 6.07 -10.33
C ALA A 36 26.00 7.46 -10.51
N ALA A 37 25.24 8.45 -10.96
CA ALA A 37 25.71 9.83 -11.05
C ALA A 37 26.05 10.42 -9.67
N ALA A 38 25.23 10.16 -8.66
CA ALA A 38 25.50 10.56 -7.28
C ALA A 38 26.75 9.85 -6.71
N THR A 39 26.93 8.56 -7.01
CA THR A 39 28.17 7.82 -6.67
C THR A 39 29.38 8.46 -7.32
N LEU A 40 29.31 8.83 -8.59
CA LEU A 40 30.40 9.53 -9.27
C LEU A 40 30.73 10.87 -8.59
N VAL A 41 29.73 11.66 -8.23
CA VAL A 41 29.91 12.91 -7.46
C VAL A 41 30.60 12.61 -6.13
N GLY A 42 30.17 11.58 -5.39
CA GLY A 42 30.77 11.18 -4.12
C GLY A 42 32.23 10.73 -4.25
N VAL A 43 32.55 9.92 -5.26
CA VAL A 43 33.92 9.45 -5.54
C VAL A 43 34.83 10.61 -5.92
N LEU A 44 34.35 11.53 -6.79
CA LEU A 44 35.11 12.72 -7.17
C LEU A 44 35.31 13.67 -5.97
N ALA A 45 34.31 13.83 -5.11
CA ALA A 45 34.43 14.63 -3.91
C ALA A 45 35.43 14.02 -2.91
N ALA A 46 35.41 12.69 -2.73
CA ALA A 46 36.39 11.98 -1.91
C ALA A 46 37.81 12.13 -2.49
N ALA A 47 38.00 11.93 -3.80
CA ALA A 47 39.29 12.11 -4.46
C ALA A 47 39.81 13.56 -4.33
N ALA A 48 38.95 14.56 -4.57
CA ALA A 48 39.31 15.97 -4.44
C ALA A 48 39.75 16.31 -3.00
N SER A 49 39.10 15.72 -1.99
CA SER A 49 39.42 15.96 -0.59
C SER A 49 40.81 15.47 -0.17
N THR A 50 41.30 14.39 -0.78
CA THR A 50 42.68 13.89 -0.56
C THR A 50 43.76 14.80 -1.15
N SER A 51 43.38 15.68 -2.09
CA SER A 51 44.30 16.58 -2.80
C SER A 51 44.42 17.97 -2.13
N VAL A 52 43.77 18.18 -0.98
CA VAL A 52 43.71 19.49 -0.31
C VAL A 52 44.98 19.74 0.52
N PRO A 53 45.67 20.89 0.33
CA PRO A 53 46.81 21.26 1.15
C PRO A 53 46.42 21.37 2.64
N GLY A 54 47.16 20.69 3.52
CA GLY A 54 46.91 20.70 4.96
C GLY A 54 46.03 19.57 5.49
N ALA A 55 45.48 18.71 4.62
CA ALA A 55 44.73 17.52 5.05
C ALA A 55 45.62 16.36 5.54
N ALA A 56 46.95 16.40 5.33
CA ALA A 56 47.90 15.32 5.65
C ALA A 56 47.50 13.92 5.14
N GLY A 57 46.64 13.83 4.13
CA GLY A 57 46.06 12.57 3.65
C GLY A 57 44.96 11.99 4.55
N ASP A 58 44.57 12.69 5.62
CA ASP A 58 43.45 12.34 6.48
C ASP A 58 42.11 12.77 5.84
N PRO A 59 41.28 11.80 5.39
CA PRO A 59 40.00 12.08 4.76
C PRO A 59 38.97 12.72 5.69
N ASP A 60 39.20 12.65 7.01
CA ASP A 60 38.31 13.18 8.04
C ASP A 60 38.77 14.56 8.58
N SER A 61 39.85 15.11 8.03
CA SER A 61 40.32 16.47 8.36
C SER A 61 39.29 17.55 7.96
N LEU A 62 39.22 18.63 8.74
CA LEU A 62 38.29 19.75 8.48
C LEU A 62 38.39 20.32 7.05
N PRO A 63 39.59 20.54 6.46
CA PRO A 63 39.70 21.01 5.08
C PRO A 63 39.16 20.00 4.07
N ALA A 64 39.39 18.70 4.27
CA ALA A 64 38.88 17.64 3.41
C ALA A 64 37.34 17.57 3.48
N LEU A 65 36.76 17.64 4.68
CA LEU A 65 35.33 17.71 4.90
C LEU A 65 34.68 18.94 4.26
N ALA A 66 35.32 20.12 4.38
CA ALA A 66 34.83 21.35 3.76
C ALA A 66 34.77 21.27 2.23
N VAL A 67 35.79 20.67 1.60
CA VAL A 67 35.79 20.45 0.14
C VAL A 67 34.69 19.49 -0.28
N ARG A 68 34.50 18.37 0.45
CA ARG A 68 33.39 17.44 0.20
C ARG A 68 32.03 18.13 0.37
N ALA A 69 31.85 18.91 1.43
CA ALA A 69 30.64 19.67 1.69
C ALA A 69 30.30 20.62 0.54
N ALA A 70 31.30 21.38 0.06
CA ALA A 70 31.13 22.30 -1.06
C ALA A 70 30.73 21.57 -2.35
N LEU A 71 31.44 20.49 -2.70
CA LEU A 71 31.18 19.73 -3.93
C LEU A 71 29.81 19.02 -3.91
N CYS A 72 29.47 18.33 -2.81
CA CYS A 72 28.19 17.64 -2.70
C CYS A 72 27.01 18.64 -2.71
N THR A 73 27.14 19.76 -2.02
CA THR A 73 26.10 20.81 -2.00
C THR A 73 25.94 21.47 -3.37
N ALA A 74 27.02 21.65 -4.12
CA ALA A 74 26.97 22.25 -5.46
C ALA A 74 26.44 21.30 -6.53
N LEU A 75 26.65 19.98 -6.42
CA LEU A 75 26.40 19.04 -7.52
C LEU A 75 25.17 18.16 -7.31
N VAL A 76 24.84 17.75 -6.08
CA VAL A 76 23.73 16.82 -5.84
C VAL A 76 22.35 17.47 -6.03
N PRO A 77 22.05 18.67 -5.51
CA PRO A 77 20.76 19.30 -5.75
C PRO A 77 20.46 19.58 -7.24
N PRO A 78 21.41 20.11 -8.06
CA PRO A 78 21.20 20.23 -9.50
C PRO A 78 21.02 18.90 -10.23
N LEU A 79 21.75 17.86 -9.84
CA LEU A 79 21.56 16.49 -10.37
C LEU A 79 20.13 16.00 -10.12
N LEU A 80 19.64 16.12 -8.89
CA LEU A 80 18.29 15.72 -8.52
C LEU A 80 17.23 16.57 -9.22
N TRP A 81 17.46 17.88 -9.36
CA TRP A 81 16.59 18.77 -10.14
C TRP A 81 16.52 18.37 -11.61
N ALA A 82 17.67 18.08 -12.24
CA ALA A 82 17.75 17.66 -13.63
C ALA A 82 17.05 16.29 -13.84
N ALA A 83 17.24 15.35 -12.92
CA ALA A 83 16.54 14.07 -12.94
C ALA A 83 15.01 14.27 -12.93
N ARG A 84 14.49 15.10 -12.01
CA ARG A 84 13.05 15.43 -11.95
C ARG A 84 12.55 16.08 -13.24
N ARG A 85 13.30 17.04 -13.78
CA ARG A 85 12.88 17.82 -14.95
C ARG A 85 12.89 17.03 -16.24
N PHE A 86 13.93 16.21 -16.45
CA PHE A 86 14.22 15.57 -17.73
C PHE A 86 13.91 14.07 -17.74
N LEU A 87 14.23 13.34 -16.66
CA LEU A 87 13.93 11.91 -16.55
C LEU A 87 12.48 11.69 -16.13
N ASP A 88 12.05 12.36 -15.06
CA ASP A 88 10.72 12.13 -14.48
C ASP A 88 9.62 12.98 -15.14
N ARG A 89 10.02 14.06 -15.84
CA ARG A 89 9.12 15.07 -16.44
C ARG A 89 8.09 15.63 -15.47
N ALA A 90 8.49 15.83 -14.23
CA ALA A 90 7.59 16.28 -13.18
C ALA A 90 7.96 17.69 -12.69
N PRO A 91 6.98 18.59 -12.48
CA PRO A 91 7.22 20.01 -12.27
C PRO A 91 7.62 20.40 -10.83
N THR A 92 7.40 19.55 -9.83
CA THR A 92 7.63 19.87 -8.41
C THR A 92 8.60 18.90 -7.71
N PRO A 93 9.38 19.34 -6.70
CA PRO A 93 10.26 18.45 -5.93
C PRO A 93 9.45 17.62 -4.92
N ALA A 94 9.21 16.35 -5.20
CA ALA A 94 8.52 15.42 -4.28
C ALA A 94 9.52 14.52 -3.53
N PHE A 95 10.58 15.10 -2.97
CA PHE A 95 11.58 14.35 -2.19
C PHE A 95 11.16 14.09 -0.74
N GLY A 96 9.88 14.29 -0.38
CA GLY A 96 9.44 14.26 1.03
C GLY A 96 10.06 15.41 1.86
N LEU A 97 10.30 16.55 1.21
CA LEU A 97 10.92 17.75 1.79
C LEU A 97 9.94 18.68 2.51
N ALA A 98 8.63 18.49 2.38
CA ALA A 98 7.66 19.24 3.15
C ALA A 98 7.54 18.61 4.55
N PRO A 99 8.11 19.20 5.63
CA PRO A 99 7.95 18.66 6.96
C PRO A 99 6.47 18.79 7.35
N ARG A 100 5.85 17.67 7.75
CA ARG A 100 4.46 17.70 8.27
C ARG A 100 4.40 18.15 9.73
N GLY A 101 5.57 18.35 10.34
CA GLY A 101 5.81 18.89 11.67
C GLY A 101 7.18 18.45 12.17
N TRP A 102 7.78 19.22 13.09
CA TRP A 102 9.07 18.88 13.70
C TRP A 102 9.06 17.86 14.86
N PRO A 103 7.93 17.49 15.53
CA PRO A 103 8.04 16.68 16.74
C PRO A 103 8.51 15.25 16.47
N VAL A 104 8.17 14.65 15.31
CA VAL A 104 8.59 13.27 14.98
C VAL A 104 10.08 13.19 14.62
N PRO A 105 10.64 14.06 13.73
CA PRO A 105 12.09 14.14 13.53
C PRO A 105 12.86 14.42 14.82
N LEU A 106 12.37 15.35 15.66
CA LEU A 106 13.01 15.68 16.94
C LEU A 106 12.98 14.50 17.92
N ALA A 107 11.86 13.78 18.02
CA ALA A 107 11.75 12.60 18.86
C ALA A 107 12.70 11.48 18.39
N ALA A 108 12.86 11.29 17.09
CA ALA A 108 13.81 10.32 16.54
C ALA A 108 15.25 10.67 16.96
N ALA A 109 15.67 11.93 16.77
CA ALA A 109 16.99 12.40 17.16
C ALA A 109 17.23 12.30 18.67
N LEU A 110 16.29 12.78 19.49
CA LEU A 110 16.38 12.71 20.96
C LEU A 110 16.47 11.27 21.45
N THR A 111 15.70 10.35 20.86
CA THR A 111 15.75 8.93 21.24
C THR A 111 17.11 8.32 20.94
N VAL A 112 17.70 8.62 19.78
CA VAL A 112 19.07 8.19 19.46
C VAL A 112 20.05 8.70 20.52
N LEU A 113 20.02 10.01 20.83
CA LEU A 113 20.94 10.61 21.81
C LEU A 113 20.80 9.97 23.20
N LEU A 114 19.56 9.83 23.69
CA LEU A 114 19.28 9.27 25.02
C LEU A 114 19.64 7.77 25.10
N ALA A 115 19.29 6.98 24.07
CA ALA A 115 19.61 5.56 24.02
C ALA A 115 21.13 5.34 23.95
N SER A 116 21.85 6.11 23.13
CA SER A 116 23.31 6.08 23.07
C SER A 116 23.95 6.45 24.40
N ALA A 117 23.47 7.52 25.06
CA ALA A 117 23.97 7.91 26.37
C ALA A 117 23.73 6.83 27.44
N ALA A 118 22.55 6.20 27.44
CA ALA A 118 22.22 5.12 28.37
C ALA A 118 23.10 3.88 28.14
N LEU A 119 23.31 3.47 26.88
CA LEU A 119 24.15 2.32 26.55
C LEU A 119 25.62 2.58 26.86
N LEU A 120 26.14 3.77 26.57
CA LEU A 120 27.51 4.15 26.94
C LEU A 120 27.69 4.21 28.46
N GLY A 121 26.69 4.73 29.19
CA GLY A 121 26.67 4.72 30.65
C GLY A 121 26.66 3.31 31.24
N ALA A 122 25.88 2.40 30.66
CA ALA A 122 25.86 0.99 31.05
C ALA A 122 27.18 0.28 30.75
N ALA A 123 27.75 0.49 29.56
CA ALA A 123 29.06 -0.05 29.19
C ALA A 123 30.16 0.43 30.16
N ARG A 124 30.13 1.71 30.55
CA ARG A 124 31.02 2.26 31.57
C ARG A 124 30.80 1.62 32.95
N ALA A 125 29.56 1.48 33.40
CA ALA A 125 29.24 0.87 34.69
C ALA A 125 29.69 -0.60 34.80
N LEU A 126 29.68 -1.31 33.67
CA LEU A 126 30.15 -2.70 33.57
C LEU A 126 31.68 -2.81 33.32
N GLY A 127 32.41 -1.69 33.30
CA GLY A 127 33.86 -1.66 33.06
C GLY A 127 34.27 -1.95 31.62
N ALA A 128 33.34 -1.91 30.66
CA ALA A 128 33.58 -2.15 29.23
C ALA A 128 34.00 -0.89 28.45
N ALA A 129 33.96 0.28 29.08
CA ALA A 129 34.40 1.55 28.50
C ALA A 129 35.14 2.42 29.53
N THR A 130 36.35 2.86 29.20
CA THR A 130 37.14 3.80 29.99
C THR A 130 37.27 5.12 29.24
N PRO A 131 36.71 6.24 29.74
CA PRO A 131 36.90 7.55 29.14
C PRO A 131 38.32 8.05 29.39
N ASP A 132 38.88 8.71 28.39
CA ASP A 132 40.13 9.44 28.54
C ASP A 132 39.81 10.84 29.11
N THR A 133 40.09 11.06 30.39
CA THR A 133 39.55 12.20 31.17
C THR A 133 40.15 13.57 30.78
N GLY A 134 41.02 13.64 29.78
CA GLY A 134 41.70 14.86 29.33
C GLY A 134 40.96 15.72 28.29
N ALA A 135 39.88 15.22 27.67
CA ALA A 135 39.35 15.78 26.40
C ALA A 135 37.96 16.45 26.46
N VAL A 136 37.41 16.72 27.65
CA VAL A 136 36.01 17.20 27.78
C VAL A 136 35.81 18.62 27.24
N GLY A 137 36.85 19.46 27.22
CA GLY A 137 36.76 20.87 26.80
C GLY A 137 36.65 21.09 25.28
N GLY A 138 37.15 20.16 24.46
CA GLY A 138 37.24 20.30 22.99
C GLY A 138 36.07 19.67 22.22
N ALA A 139 35.40 18.67 22.81
CA ALA A 139 34.38 17.87 22.12
C ALA A 139 33.17 18.69 21.64
N ALA A 140 32.72 19.67 22.42
CA ALA A 140 31.59 20.53 22.03
C ALA A 140 31.93 21.45 20.85
N SER A 141 33.13 22.03 20.86
CA SER A 141 33.61 22.85 19.73
C SER A 141 33.87 22.02 18.48
N ALA A 142 34.45 20.82 18.63
CA ALA A 142 34.65 19.89 17.53
C ALA A 142 33.31 19.49 16.91
N LEU A 143 32.32 19.13 17.72
CA LEU A 143 30.97 18.83 17.23
C LEU A 143 30.33 20.02 16.50
N ALA A 144 30.45 21.24 17.04
CA ALA A 144 29.86 22.44 16.44
C ALA A 144 30.43 22.78 15.06
N VAL A 145 31.69 22.42 14.80
CA VAL A 145 32.37 22.66 13.51
C VAL A 145 32.19 21.47 12.56
N THR A 146 32.39 20.25 13.05
CA THR A 146 32.42 19.03 12.22
C THR A 146 31.02 18.59 11.80
N LEU A 147 30.01 18.70 12.67
CA LEU A 147 28.66 18.20 12.38
C LEU A 147 27.99 18.92 11.19
N PRO A 148 28.03 20.27 11.07
CA PRO A 148 27.50 20.95 9.88
C PRO A 148 28.20 20.53 8.58
N LEU A 149 29.51 20.31 8.63
CA LEU A 149 30.28 19.84 7.48
C LEU A 149 29.87 18.42 7.08
N LEU A 150 29.73 17.50 8.04
CA LEU A 150 29.24 16.14 7.78
C LEU A 150 27.80 16.14 7.26
N LEU A 151 26.95 17.03 7.79
CA LEU A 151 25.58 17.19 7.32
C LEU A 151 25.55 17.55 5.83
N ALA A 152 26.36 18.53 5.41
CA ALA A 152 26.42 19.00 4.04
C ALA A 152 27.20 18.07 3.09
N ALA A 153 28.28 17.44 3.57
CA ALA A 153 29.14 16.57 2.77
C ALA A 153 28.56 15.19 2.55
N GLN A 154 27.77 14.69 3.50
CA GLN A 154 27.42 13.27 3.58
C GLN A 154 25.94 13.06 3.84
N ILE A 155 25.43 13.51 4.99
CA ILE A 155 24.11 13.12 5.48
C ILE A 155 23.01 13.61 4.54
N LEU A 156 22.94 14.92 4.29
CA LEU A 156 21.88 15.51 3.48
C LEU A 156 21.91 15.02 2.02
N PRO A 157 23.04 15.03 1.29
CA PRO A 157 23.10 14.51 -0.07
C PRO A 157 22.65 13.05 -0.18
N GLU A 158 23.12 12.18 0.73
CA GLU A 158 22.78 10.76 0.71
C GLU A 158 21.30 10.53 1.03
N GLU A 159 20.74 11.20 2.06
CA GLU A 159 19.32 11.05 2.37
C GLU A 159 18.42 11.54 1.23
N LEU A 160 18.79 12.63 0.54
CA LEU A 160 18.06 13.11 -0.63
C LEU A 160 18.12 12.13 -1.80
N VAL A 161 19.29 11.55 -2.09
CA VAL A 161 19.46 10.60 -3.20
C VAL A 161 18.74 9.30 -2.91
N PHE A 162 18.98 8.67 -1.75
CA PHE A 162 18.48 7.32 -1.49
C PHE A 162 17.06 7.31 -0.94
N ARG A 163 16.70 8.20 0.01
CA ARG A 163 15.39 8.17 0.69
C ARG A 163 14.42 9.14 0.05
N GLY A 164 14.95 10.23 -0.51
CA GLY A 164 14.20 11.21 -1.29
C GLY A 164 13.88 10.72 -2.70
N TYR A 165 14.89 10.35 -3.49
CA TYR A 165 14.71 9.97 -4.91
C TYR A 165 14.57 8.46 -5.12
N ALA A 166 15.57 7.66 -4.74
CA ALA A 166 15.63 6.23 -5.10
C ALA A 166 14.47 5.44 -4.50
N GLN A 167 14.25 5.55 -3.19
CA GLN A 167 13.15 4.87 -2.50
C GLN A 167 11.78 5.34 -3.01
N HIS A 168 11.61 6.64 -3.30
CA HIS A 168 10.38 7.17 -3.87
C HIS A 168 10.10 6.58 -5.26
N HIS A 169 11.09 6.57 -6.15
CA HIS A 169 10.96 6.07 -7.52
C HIS A 169 10.74 4.56 -7.57
N LEU A 170 11.49 3.79 -6.79
CA LEU A 170 11.24 2.36 -6.63
C LEU A 170 9.81 2.14 -6.12
N GLY A 171 9.36 2.96 -5.17
CA GLY A 171 8.00 2.95 -4.65
C GLY A 171 6.90 3.32 -5.66
N LEU A 172 7.23 3.84 -6.85
CA LEU A 172 6.24 4.07 -7.93
C LEU A 172 5.86 2.80 -8.69
N ARG A 173 6.65 1.73 -8.58
CA ARG A 173 6.37 0.46 -9.28
C ARG A 173 6.41 -0.75 -8.39
N TYR A 174 7.20 -0.69 -7.33
CA TYR A 174 7.40 -1.80 -6.40
C TYR A 174 6.67 -1.55 -5.08
N PRO A 175 6.31 -2.62 -4.35
CA PRO A 175 5.78 -2.50 -3.00
C PRO A 175 6.81 -1.85 -2.05
N PRO A 176 6.37 -1.27 -0.91
CA PRO A 176 7.23 -0.52 -0.01
C PRO A 176 8.48 -1.28 0.47
N TRP A 177 8.35 -2.59 0.74
CA TRP A 177 9.48 -3.42 1.18
C TRP A 177 10.53 -3.64 0.09
N ALA A 178 10.10 -3.80 -1.16
CA ALA A 178 11.01 -3.96 -2.29
C ALA A 178 11.76 -2.65 -2.57
N ALA A 179 11.06 -1.52 -2.45
CA ALA A 179 11.68 -0.20 -2.50
C ALA A 179 12.68 0.02 -1.35
N LEU A 180 12.35 -0.45 -0.13
CA LEU A 180 13.22 -0.41 1.04
C LEU A 180 14.50 -1.24 0.86
N LEU A 181 14.39 -2.48 0.38
CA LEU A 181 15.56 -3.34 0.11
C LEU A 181 16.39 -2.79 -1.05
N GLY A 182 15.74 -2.37 -2.13
CA GLY A 182 16.40 -1.83 -3.32
C GLY A 182 17.21 -0.57 -3.01
N GLN A 183 16.66 0.38 -2.27
CA GLN A 183 17.41 1.58 -1.88
C GLN A 183 18.56 1.25 -0.90
N ALA A 184 18.40 0.29 0.02
CA ALA A 184 19.45 -0.09 0.96
C ALA A 184 20.63 -0.75 0.24
N ALA A 185 20.36 -1.58 -0.77
CA ALA A 185 21.39 -2.17 -1.62
C ALA A 185 22.15 -1.09 -2.42
N LEU A 186 21.43 -0.15 -3.06
CA LEU A 186 22.03 0.97 -3.78
C LEU A 186 22.88 1.87 -2.86
N TYR A 187 22.40 2.11 -1.64
CA TYR A 187 23.12 2.86 -0.61
C TYR A 187 24.43 2.18 -0.21
N THR A 188 24.40 0.85 -0.06
CA THR A 188 25.58 0.05 0.32
C THR A 188 26.63 0.04 -0.80
N LEU A 189 26.20 -0.08 -2.06
CA LEU A 189 27.08 0.02 -3.23
C LEU A 189 27.72 1.40 -3.35
N PHE A 190 26.94 2.45 -3.13
CA PHE A 190 27.43 3.83 -3.09
C PHE A 190 28.51 4.01 -2.02
N ALA A 191 28.25 3.56 -0.79
CA ALA A 191 29.20 3.70 0.31
C ALA A 191 30.51 2.94 0.03
N ALA A 192 30.43 1.71 -0.49
CA ALA A 192 31.61 0.94 -0.90
C ALA A 192 32.43 1.66 -1.97
N ALA A 193 31.77 2.24 -2.99
CA ALA A 193 32.45 2.99 -4.03
C ALA A 193 33.13 4.27 -3.54
N VAL A 194 32.45 5.07 -2.70
CA VAL A 194 33.00 6.33 -2.16
C VAL A 194 34.19 6.08 -1.22
N THR A 195 34.15 4.99 -0.45
CA THR A 195 35.23 4.57 0.46
C THR A 195 36.35 3.79 -0.21
N GLY A 196 36.17 3.36 -1.47
CA GLY A 196 37.12 2.48 -2.16
C GLY A 196 37.17 1.05 -1.61
N SER A 197 36.17 0.63 -0.80
CA SER A 197 36.10 -0.73 -0.25
C SER A 197 35.69 -1.75 -1.31
N ALA A 198 36.44 -2.86 -1.39
CA ALA A 198 36.09 -4.01 -2.25
C ALA A 198 34.96 -4.88 -1.66
N ALA A 199 34.72 -4.80 -0.35
CA ALA A 199 33.70 -5.57 0.34
C ALA A 199 32.46 -4.72 0.69
N LEU A 200 31.28 -5.31 0.56
CA LEU A 200 30.03 -4.70 1.01
C LEU A 200 29.89 -4.85 2.52
N SER A 201 29.67 -3.74 3.22
CA SER A 201 29.47 -3.74 4.66
C SER A 201 28.02 -4.09 5.02
N GLY A 202 27.83 -5.14 5.82
CA GLY A 202 26.53 -5.50 6.38
C GLY A 202 25.96 -4.40 7.28
N GLU A 203 26.80 -3.69 8.01
CA GLU A 203 26.37 -2.59 8.89
C GLU A 203 25.81 -1.40 8.09
N VAL A 204 26.45 -1.05 6.97
CA VAL A 204 25.96 0.01 6.08
C VAL A 204 24.62 -0.39 5.45
N PHE A 205 24.46 -1.67 5.09
CA PHE A 205 23.18 -2.19 4.60
C PHE A 205 22.09 -2.11 5.66
N LEU A 206 22.38 -2.50 6.92
CA LEU A 206 21.45 -2.41 8.04
C LEU A 206 21.07 -0.96 8.38
N LEU A 207 22.04 -0.03 8.39
CA LEU A 207 21.78 1.40 8.49
C LEU A 207 20.86 1.87 7.35
N GLY A 208 21.13 1.37 6.14
CA GLY A 208 20.32 1.61 4.97
C GLY A 208 18.86 1.21 5.14
N LEU A 209 18.62 0.02 5.71
CA LEU A 209 17.29 -0.49 6.04
C LEU A 209 16.62 0.33 7.15
N PHE A 210 17.34 0.65 8.22
CA PHE A 210 16.81 1.45 9.33
C PHE A 210 16.30 2.81 8.85
N LEU A 211 17.12 3.56 8.12
CA LEU A 211 16.75 4.89 7.61
C LEU A 211 15.61 4.81 6.59
N GLY A 212 15.63 3.80 5.73
CA GLY A 212 14.54 3.55 4.79
C GLY A 212 13.23 3.16 5.49
N ALA A 213 13.29 2.44 6.62
CA ALA A 213 12.12 2.08 7.41
C ALA A 213 11.52 3.31 8.11
N LEU A 214 12.35 4.21 8.65
CA LEU A 214 11.90 5.52 9.13
C LEU A 214 11.22 6.34 8.02
N ARG A 215 11.82 6.38 6.82
CA ARG A 215 11.23 7.05 5.65
C ARG A 215 9.89 6.46 5.22
N THR A 216 9.76 5.13 5.27
CA THR A 216 8.50 4.43 4.96
C THR A 216 7.44 4.74 6.00
N THR A 217 7.84 4.73 7.28
CA THR A 217 6.96 4.95 8.43
C THR A 217 6.50 6.39 8.56
N THR A 218 7.29 7.38 8.12
CA THR A 218 6.98 8.82 8.27
C THR A 218 6.53 9.51 6.98
N GLY A 219 6.91 8.96 5.82
CA GLY A 219 6.60 9.55 4.52
C GLY A 219 7.46 10.78 4.15
N GLU A 220 8.40 11.18 5.01
CA GLU A 220 9.26 12.36 4.85
C GLU A 220 10.75 11.99 5.05
N VAL A 221 11.64 12.81 4.50
CA VAL A 221 13.09 12.60 4.61
C VAL A 221 13.68 13.21 5.89
N TRP A 222 12.96 14.09 6.55
CA TRP A 222 13.44 14.77 7.77
C TRP A 222 13.66 13.82 8.95
N THR A 223 12.81 12.81 9.12
CA THR A 223 12.97 11.82 10.21
C THR A 223 14.25 10.98 10.09
N PRO A 224 14.54 10.30 8.95
CA PRO A 224 15.81 9.60 8.79
C PRO A 224 17.01 10.56 8.83
N LEU A 225 16.89 11.77 8.28
CA LEU A 225 17.94 12.80 8.37
C LEU A 225 18.28 13.15 9.83
N ALA A 226 17.27 13.40 10.66
CA ALA A 226 17.44 13.76 12.07
C ALA A 226 18.04 12.60 12.88
N ALA A 227 17.54 11.37 12.69
CA ALA A 227 18.07 10.18 13.36
C ALA A 227 19.55 9.94 12.97
N ARG A 228 19.87 10.07 11.68
CA ARG A 228 21.25 9.91 11.19
C ARG A 228 22.18 11.00 11.72
N THR A 229 21.72 12.25 11.76
CA THR A 229 22.48 13.37 12.32
C THR A 229 22.80 13.13 13.79
N ALA A 230 21.85 12.61 14.57
CA ALA A 230 22.08 12.23 15.96
C ALA A 230 23.09 11.07 16.10
N LEU A 231 23.00 10.04 15.26
CA LEU A 231 23.97 8.93 15.23
C LEU A 231 25.39 9.44 14.93
N THR A 232 25.53 10.32 13.94
CA THR A 232 26.82 10.94 13.59
C THR A 232 27.35 11.84 14.71
N ALA A 233 26.49 12.61 15.37
CA ALA A 233 26.88 13.43 16.51
C ALA A 233 27.42 12.58 17.68
N VAL A 234 26.79 11.43 17.95
CA VAL A 234 27.27 10.47 18.95
C VAL A 234 28.64 9.92 18.56
N GLY A 235 28.87 9.59 17.28
CA GLY A 235 30.18 9.15 16.79
C GLY A 235 31.27 10.18 17.02
N VAL A 236 31.06 11.42 16.56
CA VAL A 236 32.02 12.54 16.74
C VAL A 236 32.33 12.77 18.22
N LEU A 237 31.31 12.80 19.08
CA LEU A 237 31.52 12.96 20.52
C LEU A 237 32.28 11.77 21.14
N SER A 238 32.03 10.55 20.67
CA SER A 238 32.68 9.36 21.21
C SER A 238 34.17 9.31 20.87
N ASP A 239 34.52 9.70 19.65
CA ASP A 239 35.90 9.79 19.19
C ASP A 239 36.67 10.89 19.94
N GLU A 240 36.09 12.08 20.08
CA GLU A 240 36.69 13.22 20.81
C GLU A 240 36.86 12.93 22.31
N LEU A 241 35.92 12.20 22.90
CA LEU A 241 36.00 11.79 24.32
C LEU A 241 36.92 10.58 24.54
N GLY A 242 37.55 10.06 23.48
CA GLY A 242 38.45 8.91 23.55
C GLY A 242 37.76 7.66 24.11
N LEU A 243 36.45 7.49 23.90
CA LEU A 243 35.68 6.38 24.41
C LEU A 243 36.08 5.09 23.68
N ARG A 244 37.11 4.42 24.19
CA ARG A 244 37.53 3.10 23.69
C ARG A 244 36.77 2.01 24.43
N LEU A 245 36.03 1.19 23.67
CA LEU A 245 35.43 -0.03 24.18
C LEU A 245 36.55 -1.04 24.44
N SER A 246 36.91 -1.24 25.69
CA SER A 246 37.97 -2.17 26.08
C SER A 246 37.44 -3.60 25.93
N SER A 247 37.94 -4.34 24.94
CA SER A 247 37.70 -5.80 24.77
C SER A 247 36.26 -6.25 25.01
N ALA A 248 35.27 -5.48 24.53
CA ALA A 248 33.89 -5.89 24.66
C ALA A 248 33.63 -7.06 23.68
N PRO A 249 32.96 -8.16 24.10
CA PRO A 249 32.58 -9.22 23.18
C PRO A 249 31.75 -8.63 22.03
N GLU A 250 31.96 -9.10 20.79
CA GLU A 250 31.24 -8.67 19.56
C GLU A 250 29.77 -8.23 19.73
N PRO A 251 28.92 -8.91 20.54
CA PRO A 251 27.56 -8.45 20.83
C PRO A 251 27.43 -7.01 21.39
N TRP A 252 28.37 -6.51 22.17
CA TRP A 252 28.31 -5.12 22.69
C TRP A 252 28.50 -4.08 21.61
N GLN A 253 29.38 -4.35 20.64
CA GLN A 253 29.57 -3.46 19.49
C GLN A 253 28.30 -3.41 18.65
N ALA A 254 27.68 -4.56 18.38
CA ALA A 254 26.41 -4.64 17.66
C ALA A 254 25.25 -3.92 18.39
N VAL A 255 25.17 -4.06 19.73
CA VAL A 255 24.14 -3.38 20.53
C VAL A 255 24.35 -1.87 20.54
N LEU A 256 25.59 -1.39 20.64
CA LEU A 256 25.90 0.04 20.61
C LEU A 256 25.69 0.66 19.23
N SER A 257 25.96 -0.08 18.16
CA SER A 257 25.80 0.41 16.78
C SER A 257 24.34 0.37 16.29
N LEU A 258 23.55 -0.63 16.68
CA LEU A 258 22.17 -0.81 16.20
C LEU A 258 21.09 -0.43 17.22
N GLY A 259 21.37 -0.53 18.52
CA GLY A 259 20.40 -0.31 19.61
C GLY A 259 19.74 1.07 19.58
N PRO A 260 20.49 2.17 19.49
CA PRO A 260 19.90 3.52 19.42
C PRO A 260 18.99 3.71 18.21
N GLY A 261 19.35 3.14 17.05
CA GLY A 261 18.52 3.14 15.85
C GLY A 261 17.22 2.39 16.06
N LEU A 262 17.28 1.16 16.58
CA LEU A 262 16.09 0.35 16.88
C LEU A 262 15.15 1.05 17.88
N ALA A 263 15.69 1.67 18.93
CA ALA A 263 14.91 2.45 19.89
C ALA A 263 14.19 3.63 19.21
N ALA A 264 14.91 4.38 18.38
CA ALA A 264 14.33 5.50 17.62
C ALA A 264 13.23 5.03 16.65
N PHE A 265 13.42 3.88 15.99
CA PHE A 265 12.39 3.29 15.13
C PHE A 265 11.10 3.01 15.92
N TRP A 266 11.19 2.36 17.08
CA TRP A 266 10.02 2.03 17.89
C TRP A 266 9.31 3.26 18.47
N VAL A 267 10.06 4.29 18.89
CA VAL A 267 9.46 5.55 19.34
C VAL A 267 8.74 6.26 18.20
N VAL A 268 9.36 6.36 17.02
CA VAL A 268 8.71 6.93 15.83
C VAL A 268 7.48 6.13 15.43
N TYR A 269 7.56 4.80 15.47
CA TYR A 269 6.44 3.90 15.22
C TYR A 269 5.30 4.16 16.21
N ALA A 270 5.58 4.33 17.50
CA ALA A 270 4.55 4.62 18.51
C ALA A 270 3.94 6.02 18.38
N LEU A 271 4.73 7.02 17.97
CA LEU A 271 4.26 8.40 17.79
C LEU A 271 3.43 8.60 16.52
N ARG A 272 3.51 7.66 15.56
CA ARG A 272 2.77 7.76 14.28
C ARG A 272 1.25 7.86 14.46
N GLY A 273 0.72 7.27 15.53
CA GLY A 273 -0.72 7.23 15.85
C GLY A 273 -1.22 8.41 16.68
N ARG A 274 -0.36 9.34 17.10
CA ARG A 274 -0.72 10.49 17.97
C ARG A 274 -0.77 11.84 17.25
N GLY A 275 -0.50 11.88 15.95
CA GLY A 275 -0.73 13.07 15.14
C GLY A 275 -2.22 13.32 14.96
N ARG A 276 -2.69 14.55 15.25
CA ARG A 276 -4.04 15.01 14.89
C ARG A 276 -4.39 14.53 13.49
N ALA A 277 -5.62 14.04 13.31
CA ALA A 277 -6.22 13.65 12.04
C ALA A 277 -6.04 14.77 11.00
N GLY A 278 -4.93 14.73 10.26
CA GLY A 278 -4.82 15.45 9.00
C GLY A 278 -5.78 14.82 7.99
N ALA A 279 -6.11 15.54 6.93
CA ALA A 279 -6.94 15.03 5.84
C ALA A 279 -6.51 13.59 5.49
N PRO A 280 -7.43 12.61 5.44
CA PRO A 280 -7.10 11.19 5.28
C PRO A 280 -6.21 10.94 4.05
N PHE A 281 -6.33 11.80 3.05
CA PHE A 281 -5.56 11.82 1.82
C PHE A 281 -4.92 13.19 1.62
N PRO A 282 -3.63 13.39 1.98
CA PRO A 282 -2.97 14.70 1.97
C PRO A 282 -2.85 15.36 0.58
N ASP A 283 -3.16 14.61 -0.49
CA ASP A 283 -3.14 15.07 -1.88
C ASP A 283 -4.55 15.13 -2.52
N ALA A 284 -5.62 15.21 -1.72
CA ALA A 284 -6.98 15.37 -2.21
C ALA A 284 -7.22 16.78 -2.76
N GLY A 285 -7.25 16.92 -4.10
CA GLY A 285 -7.48 18.23 -4.73
C GLY A 285 -7.52 18.22 -6.26
N GLY A 286 -7.87 17.10 -6.89
CA GLY A 286 -7.98 17.00 -8.36
C GLY A 286 -9.43 17.03 -8.84
N PRO A 287 -9.66 17.29 -10.15
CA PRO A 287 -10.99 17.12 -10.74
C PRO A 287 -11.43 15.67 -10.58
N ARG A 288 -12.69 15.49 -10.17
CA ARG A 288 -13.32 14.17 -9.99
C ARG A 288 -13.98 13.73 -11.29
N ARG A 289 -13.90 12.42 -11.57
CA ARG A 289 -14.64 11.80 -12.68
C ARG A 289 -15.54 10.70 -12.13
N PRO A 290 -16.84 10.69 -12.48
CA PRO A 290 -17.75 9.64 -12.04
C PRO A 290 -17.24 8.25 -12.41
N LEU A 291 -17.53 7.27 -11.55
CA LEU A 291 -17.17 5.88 -11.80
C LEU A 291 -18.05 5.31 -12.92
N ALA A 292 -17.45 4.58 -13.86
CA ALA A 292 -18.22 3.88 -14.90
C ALA A 292 -19.01 2.70 -14.28
N GLN A 293 -18.41 2.02 -13.32
CA GLN A 293 -19.06 0.96 -12.54
C GLN A 293 -19.18 1.39 -11.07
N ARG A 294 -20.38 1.81 -10.69
CA ARG A 294 -20.80 2.06 -9.31
C ARG A 294 -21.29 0.75 -8.75
N GLY A 295 -20.39 0.06 -8.05
CA GLY A 295 -20.49 -1.37 -7.77
C GLY A 295 -20.79 -1.69 -6.31
N ILE A 296 -21.34 -2.86 -6.08
CA ILE A 296 -21.47 -3.48 -4.76
C ILE A 296 -21.22 -4.98 -4.85
N LEU A 297 -20.73 -5.59 -3.77
CA LEU A 297 -20.60 -7.03 -3.66
C LEU A 297 -21.88 -7.66 -3.11
N TYR A 298 -22.23 -8.82 -3.66
CA TYR A 298 -23.39 -9.58 -3.25
C TYR A 298 -23.02 -11.06 -3.07
N ASP A 299 -23.12 -11.54 -1.84
CA ASP A 299 -22.79 -12.92 -1.47
C ASP A 299 -23.99 -13.85 -1.69
N VAL A 300 -23.74 -14.93 -2.43
CA VAL A 300 -24.74 -15.98 -2.68
C VAL A 300 -24.66 -17.14 -1.68
N GLY A 301 -23.68 -17.08 -0.78
CA GLY A 301 -23.36 -18.12 0.19
C GLY A 301 -21.88 -18.47 0.07
N SER A 302 -21.09 -17.97 1.02
CA SER A 302 -19.66 -18.20 1.16
C SER A 302 -19.37 -18.91 2.48
N SER A 303 -18.30 -19.69 2.47
CA SER A 303 -17.78 -20.39 3.65
C SER A 303 -16.29 -20.10 3.78
N TYR A 304 -15.91 -19.42 4.86
CA TYR A 304 -14.51 -19.11 5.19
C TYR A 304 -13.95 -20.05 6.26
N LEU A 305 -14.84 -20.76 6.96
CA LEU A 305 -14.51 -21.72 8.00
C LEU A 305 -15.38 -22.98 7.83
N PRO A 306 -14.83 -24.17 8.14
CA PRO A 306 -15.61 -25.41 8.09
C PRO A 306 -16.92 -25.29 8.90
N GLY A 307 -18.05 -25.54 8.24
CA GLY A 307 -19.38 -25.47 8.86
C GLY A 307 -20.06 -24.09 8.83
N GLN A 308 -19.35 -23.03 8.41
CA GLN A 308 -19.97 -21.72 8.17
C GLN A 308 -20.74 -21.73 6.84
N ASN A 309 -21.83 -20.97 6.79
CA ASN A 309 -22.45 -20.52 5.55
C ASN A 309 -23.05 -19.13 5.80
N SER A 310 -22.58 -18.11 5.08
CA SER A 310 -23.09 -16.74 5.19
C SER A 310 -24.54 -16.58 4.73
N ARG A 311 -25.05 -17.54 3.94
CA ARG A 311 -26.42 -17.58 3.44
C ARG A 311 -26.99 -19.00 3.42
N PRO A 312 -27.39 -19.55 4.58
CA PRO A 312 -27.86 -20.92 4.70
C PRO A 312 -29.07 -21.22 3.80
N ARG A 313 -30.05 -20.30 3.72
CA ARG A 313 -31.25 -20.48 2.91
C ARG A 313 -31.19 -19.65 1.63
N TRP A 314 -31.44 -20.32 0.49
CA TRP A 314 -31.48 -19.68 -0.81
C TRP A 314 -32.91 -19.38 -1.24
N ARG A 315 -33.19 -18.12 -1.56
CA ARG A 315 -34.52 -17.62 -1.93
C ARG A 315 -34.41 -16.68 -3.13
N PRO A 316 -34.62 -17.17 -4.37
CA PRO A 316 -34.49 -16.35 -5.57
C PRO A 316 -35.39 -15.10 -5.59
N ASP A 317 -36.57 -15.19 -4.97
CA ASP A 317 -37.50 -14.06 -4.83
C ASP A 317 -36.96 -12.95 -3.91
N VAL A 318 -36.21 -13.31 -2.88
CA VAL A 318 -35.51 -12.36 -1.99
C VAL A 318 -34.33 -11.74 -2.74
N VAL A 319 -33.56 -12.56 -3.45
CA VAL A 319 -32.41 -12.11 -4.26
C VAL A 319 -32.85 -11.10 -5.31
N ASP A 320 -33.93 -11.37 -6.03
CA ASP A 320 -34.47 -10.45 -7.04
C ASP A 320 -34.90 -9.11 -6.43
N ARG A 321 -35.56 -9.14 -5.26
CA ARG A 321 -35.92 -7.92 -4.53
C ARG A 321 -34.70 -7.13 -4.07
N GLU A 322 -33.65 -7.80 -3.60
CA GLU A 322 -32.40 -7.16 -3.20
C GLU A 322 -31.65 -6.58 -4.41
N MET A 323 -31.63 -7.26 -5.55
CA MET A 323 -31.09 -6.72 -6.80
C MET A 323 -31.86 -5.49 -7.29
N ARG A 324 -33.18 -5.45 -7.07
CA ARG A 324 -34.00 -4.25 -7.31
C ARG A 324 -33.56 -3.10 -6.40
N VAL A 325 -33.39 -3.33 -5.10
CA VAL A 325 -32.88 -2.32 -4.15
C VAL A 325 -31.49 -1.82 -4.57
N ILE A 326 -30.58 -2.72 -4.93
CA ILE A 326 -29.23 -2.38 -5.41
C ILE A 326 -29.29 -1.47 -6.64
N ARG A 327 -30.20 -1.74 -7.58
CA ARG A 327 -30.33 -0.93 -8.79
C ARG A 327 -31.05 0.39 -8.56
N GLU A 328 -32.20 0.35 -7.90
CA GLU A 328 -33.17 1.45 -7.86
C GLU A 328 -32.91 2.38 -6.67
N ASP A 329 -32.62 1.82 -5.49
CA ASP A 329 -32.50 2.58 -4.25
C ASP A 329 -31.05 2.97 -3.98
N LEU A 330 -30.08 2.10 -4.28
CA LEU A 330 -28.64 2.41 -4.19
C LEU A 330 -28.08 3.03 -5.48
N HIS A 331 -28.82 3.02 -6.59
CA HIS A 331 -28.39 3.54 -7.89
C HIS A 331 -27.11 2.88 -8.47
N CYS A 332 -26.78 1.66 -8.02
CA CYS A 332 -25.64 0.91 -8.54
C CYS A 332 -25.82 0.59 -10.04
N THR A 333 -24.70 0.57 -10.76
CA THR A 333 -24.66 0.19 -12.19
C THR A 333 -24.09 -1.20 -12.40
N ALA A 334 -23.35 -1.72 -11.41
CA ALA A 334 -22.74 -3.03 -11.45
C ALA A 334 -22.87 -3.77 -10.11
N VAL A 335 -22.78 -5.10 -10.16
CA VAL A 335 -22.69 -5.96 -8.97
C VAL A 335 -21.67 -7.05 -9.23
N THR A 336 -20.91 -7.40 -8.19
CA THR A 336 -20.12 -8.64 -8.18
C THR A 336 -20.90 -9.68 -7.39
N VAL A 337 -21.38 -10.72 -8.05
CA VAL A 337 -21.95 -11.89 -7.36
C VAL A 337 -20.83 -12.87 -7.07
N PHE A 338 -20.68 -13.25 -5.80
CA PHE A 338 -19.61 -14.13 -5.35
C PHE A 338 -20.12 -15.19 -4.38
N GLY A 339 -19.44 -16.33 -4.33
CA GLY A 339 -19.76 -17.44 -3.44
C GLY A 339 -19.28 -18.79 -3.95
N GLU A 340 -19.62 -19.84 -3.20
CA GLU A 340 -19.15 -21.21 -3.45
C GLU A 340 -20.03 -21.95 -4.48
N ASP A 341 -21.35 -21.81 -4.36
CA ASP A 341 -22.32 -22.54 -5.19
C ASP A 341 -22.51 -21.89 -6.57
N LEU A 342 -22.06 -22.59 -7.62
CA LEU A 342 -22.15 -22.11 -9.00
C LEU A 342 -23.60 -21.92 -9.50
N GLY A 343 -24.55 -22.72 -9.01
CA GLY A 343 -25.95 -22.61 -9.37
C GLY A 343 -26.57 -21.33 -8.80
N ARG A 344 -26.28 -21.03 -7.53
CA ARG A 344 -26.68 -19.77 -6.89
C ARG A 344 -26.02 -18.56 -7.56
N LEU A 345 -24.74 -18.68 -7.94
CA LEU A 345 -24.03 -17.65 -8.71
C LEU A 345 -24.70 -17.35 -10.04
N GLU A 346 -24.99 -18.38 -10.83
CA GLU A 346 -25.64 -18.22 -12.15
C GLU A 346 -27.06 -17.62 -11.99
N GLU A 347 -27.80 -18.05 -10.96
CA GLU A 347 -29.14 -17.52 -10.69
C GLU A 347 -29.13 -16.06 -10.24
N ALA A 348 -28.29 -15.69 -9.28
CA ALA A 348 -28.14 -14.31 -8.84
C ALA A 348 -27.67 -13.39 -9.98
N ALA A 349 -26.72 -13.86 -10.81
CA ALA A 349 -26.25 -13.12 -11.97
C ALA A 349 -27.38 -12.85 -12.97
N ARG A 350 -28.21 -13.86 -13.26
CA ARG A 350 -29.37 -13.70 -14.16
C ARG A 350 -30.37 -12.68 -13.64
N LEU A 351 -30.68 -12.72 -12.34
CA LEU A 351 -31.58 -11.76 -11.69
C LEU A 351 -31.02 -10.33 -11.78
N ALA A 352 -29.72 -10.16 -11.47
CA ALA A 352 -29.05 -8.87 -11.59
C ALA A 352 -29.04 -8.32 -13.03
N LEU A 353 -28.77 -9.16 -14.03
CA LEU A 353 -28.82 -8.80 -15.45
C LEU A 353 -30.23 -8.37 -15.89
N GLY A 354 -31.27 -9.05 -15.37
CA GLY A 354 -32.68 -8.71 -15.56
C GLY A 354 -33.04 -7.34 -14.98
N ARG A 355 -32.37 -6.92 -13.90
CA ARG A 355 -32.49 -5.56 -13.32
C ARG A 355 -31.63 -4.50 -14.02
N GLY A 356 -30.91 -4.88 -15.08
CA GLY A 356 -30.10 -3.94 -15.88
C GLY A 356 -28.74 -3.60 -15.28
N LEU A 357 -28.24 -4.41 -14.35
CA LEU A 357 -26.88 -4.28 -13.80
C LEU A 357 -25.86 -4.94 -14.74
N TYR A 358 -24.63 -4.42 -14.75
CA TYR A 358 -23.46 -5.18 -15.19
C TYR A 358 -23.07 -6.18 -14.11
N VAL A 359 -22.73 -7.41 -14.46
CA VAL A 359 -22.41 -8.46 -13.49
C VAL A 359 -20.99 -8.97 -13.65
N TRP A 360 -20.21 -8.90 -12.57
CA TRP A 360 -19.01 -9.72 -12.41
C TRP A 360 -19.39 -11.02 -11.70
N VAL A 361 -19.16 -12.17 -12.35
CA VAL A 361 -19.28 -13.48 -11.70
C VAL A 361 -17.94 -13.82 -11.05
N GLN A 362 -17.92 -14.16 -9.78
CA GLN A 362 -16.71 -14.54 -9.05
C GLN A 362 -16.91 -15.85 -8.26
N PRO A 363 -16.45 -17.01 -8.77
CA PRO A 363 -16.44 -18.23 -7.98
C PRO A 363 -15.42 -18.12 -6.84
N ARG A 364 -15.81 -18.50 -5.61
CA ARG A 364 -14.95 -18.46 -4.43
C ARG A 364 -14.93 -19.83 -3.75
N LEU A 365 -13.82 -20.55 -3.89
CA LEU A 365 -13.58 -21.82 -3.19
C LEU A 365 -12.41 -21.66 -2.22
N VAL A 366 -12.73 -21.55 -0.92
CA VAL A 366 -11.75 -21.42 0.14
C VAL A 366 -11.09 -22.79 0.41
N ASP A 367 -9.79 -22.77 0.67
CA ASP A 367 -8.93 -23.93 0.95
C ASP A 367 -8.83 -24.97 -0.18
N ALA A 368 -9.43 -24.73 -1.34
CA ALA A 368 -9.36 -25.62 -2.49
C ALA A 368 -7.94 -25.76 -3.05
N ALA A 369 -7.60 -26.97 -3.50
CA ALA A 369 -6.34 -27.21 -4.19
C ALA A 369 -6.35 -26.57 -5.59
N PRO A 370 -5.18 -26.24 -6.18
CA PRO A 370 -5.12 -25.59 -7.50
C PRO A 370 -5.93 -26.29 -8.60
N GLY A 371 -5.91 -27.62 -8.65
CA GLY A 371 -6.68 -28.38 -9.65
C GLY A 371 -8.19 -28.29 -9.46
N GLU A 372 -8.66 -28.25 -8.20
CA GLU A 372 -10.08 -28.08 -7.87
C GLU A 372 -10.54 -26.66 -8.22
N LEU A 373 -9.71 -25.66 -7.91
CA LEU A 373 -9.95 -24.27 -8.28
C LEU A 373 -10.05 -24.09 -9.80
N THR A 374 -9.11 -24.65 -10.57
CA THR A 374 -9.12 -24.61 -12.04
C THR A 374 -10.37 -25.28 -12.61
N ALA A 375 -10.73 -26.47 -12.13
CA ALA A 375 -11.93 -27.19 -12.59
C ALA A 375 -13.22 -26.40 -12.28
N ASN A 376 -13.30 -25.82 -11.08
CA ASN A 376 -14.46 -25.02 -10.69
C ASN A 376 -14.58 -23.73 -11.51
N LEU A 377 -13.47 -23.03 -11.74
CA LEU A 377 -13.44 -21.85 -12.59
C LEU A 377 -13.86 -22.17 -14.02
N GLY A 378 -13.47 -23.32 -14.56
CA GLY A 378 -13.94 -23.76 -15.88
C GLY A 378 -15.46 -23.84 -15.98
N ARG A 379 -16.12 -24.46 -14.98
CA ARG A 379 -17.59 -24.53 -14.92
C ARG A 379 -18.24 -23.15 -14.72
N ALA A 380 -17.64 -22.30 -13.90
CA ALA A 380 -18.09 -20.92 -13.72
C ALA A 380 -17.98 -20.10 -15.03
N ALA A 381 -16.91 -20.30 -15.80
CA ALA A 381 -16.71 -19.64 -17.09
C ALA A 381 -17.77 -20.08 -18.13
N GLU A 382 -18.14 -21.36 -18.15
CA GLU A 382 -19.26 -21.86 -18.98
C GLU A 382 -20.59 -21.21 -18.59
N ALA A 383 -20.86 -21.06 -17.28
CA ALA A 383 -22.06 -20.38 -16.80
C ALA A 383 -22.06 -18.89 -17.17
N ALA A 384 -20.95 -18.19 -16.98
CA ALA A 384 -20.79 -16.80 -17.37
C ALA A 384 -20.95 -16.61 -18.89
N GLU A 385 -20.48 -17.56 -19.72
CA GLU A 385 -20.63 -17.49 -21.17
C GLU A 385 -22.08 -17.67 -21.61
N ARG A 386 -22.86 -18.55 -20.96
CA ARG A 386 -24.31 -18.65 -21.20
C ARG A 386 -24.98 -17.30 -20.94
N LEU A 387 -24.73 -16.71 -19.77
CA LEU A 387 -25.28 -15.41 -19.39
C LEU A 387 -24.87 -14.30 -20.36
N ARG A 388 -23.61 -14.29 -20.84
CA ARG A 388 -23.09 -13.30 -21.79
C ARG A 388 -23.75 -13.40 -23.16
N ARG A 389 -24.14 -14.59 -23.62
CA ARG A 389 -24.86 -14.76 -24.90
C ARG A 389 -26.24 -14.15 -24.84
N ASP A 390 -26.91 -14.29 -23.70
CA ASP A 390 -28.25 -13.71 -23.48
C ASP A 390 -28.18 -12.21 -23.17
N HIS A 391 -27.09 -11.75 -22.56
CA HIS A 391 -26.85 -10.36 -22.19
C HIS A 391 -25.47 -9.87 -22.66
N PRO A 392 -25.30 -9.60 -23.97
CA PRO A 392 -24.02 -9.13 -24.50
C PRO A 392 -23.51 -7.88 -23.77
N GLU A 393 -22.19 -7.79 -23.62
CA GLU A 393 -21.46 -6.64 -23.02
C GLU A 393 -21.74 -6.34 -21.54
N ARG A 394 -22.59 -7.13 -20.85
CA ARG A 394 -22.95 -6.90 -19.44
C ARG A 394 -22.43 -7.93 -18.45
N VAL A 395 -21.62 -8.87 -18.91
CA VAL A 395 -21.08 -9.96 -18.08
C VAL A 395 -19.55 -9.95 -18.15
N GLY A 396 -18.92 -9.91 -16.99
CA GLY A 396 -17.49 -10.13 -16.79
C GLY A 396 -17.25 -11.32 -15.87
N LEU A 397 -16.07 -11.93 -15.95
CA LEU A 397 -15.66 -13.01 -15.07
C LEU A 397 -14.43 -12.58 -14.27
N ASN A 398 -14.58 -12.57 -12.95
CA ASN A 398 -13.49 -12.41 -12.02
C ASN A 398 -12.99 -13.80 -11.63
N VAL A 399 -11.76 -14.15 -12.01
CA VAL A 399 -11.27 -15.54 -11.91
C VAL A 399 -10.99 -15.99 -10.48
N GLY A 400 -11.02 -15.08 -9.51
CA GLY A 400 -10.87 -15.38 -8.10
C GLY A 400 -10.57 -14.12 -7.27
N CYS A 401 -10.50 -14.31 -5.96
CA CYS A 401 -10.20 -13.26 -4.97
C CYS A 401 -9.08 -13.78 -4.06
N GLU A 402 -8.05 -12.96 -3.88
CA GLU A 402 -6.93 -13.18 -2.95
C GLU A 402 -6.43 -14.62 -2.90
N ILE A 403 -6.21 -15.24 -4.07
CA ILE A 403 -5.89 -16.67 -4.23
C ILE A 403 -4.66 -17.06 -3.41
N SER A 404 -3.72 -16.14 -3.14
CA SER A 404 -2.61 -16.43 -2.23
C SER A 404 -3.07 -16.86 -0.84
N LEU A 405 -4.13 -16.23 -0.32
CA LEU A 405 -4.74 -16.49 0.98
C LEU A 405 -5.96 -17.41 0.93
N PHE A 406 -6.71 -17.47 -0.17
CA PHE A 406 -7.95 -18.27 -0.23
C PHE A 406 -7.72 -19.68 -0.75
N ALA A 407 -6.80 -19.90 -1.69
CA ALA A 407 -6.54 -21.23 -2.26
C ALA A 407 -5.30 -21.92 -1.68
N ALA A 408 -5.40 -23.23 -1.45
CA ALA A 408 -4.28 -24.00 -0.94
C ALA A 408 -3.09 -23.96 -1.89
N GLY A 409 -1.89 -23.97 -1.31
CA GLY A 409 -0.64 -24.16 -2.03
C GLY A 409 0.12 -22.87 -2.29
N VAL A 410 -0.47 -21.71 -2.55
CA VAL A 410 0.35 -20.51 -2.86
C VAL A 410 1.17 -20.07 -1.65
N LEU A 411 0.50 -19.65 -0.57
CA LEU A 411 1.12 -19.44 0.75
C LEU A 411 1.10 -20.75 1.56
N PRO A 412 2.11 -21.01 2.39
CA PRO A 412 2.14 -22.20 3.23
C PRO A 412 1.14 -22.07 4.37
N GLY A 413 0.35 -23.12 4.55
CA GLY A 413 -0.69 -23.22 5.58
C GLY A 413 -1.74 -24.21 5.12
N ARG A 414 -2.33 -24.94 6.08
CA ARG A 414 -3.33 -25.98 5.79
C ARG A 414 -4.76 -25.44 5.69
N ASP A 415 -4.97 -24.21 6.14
CA ASP A 415 -6.27 -23.53 6.23
C ASP A 415 -6.06 -22.02 6.01
N LEU A 416 -7.13 -21.29 5.69
CA LEU A 416 -7.13 -19.83 5.50
C LEU A 416 -6.48 -19.10 6.68
N ASP A 417 -6.94 -19.39 7.88
CA ASP A 417 -6.52 -18.75 9.13
C ASP A 417 -4.98 -18.85 9.36
N ARG A 418 -4.38 -20.03 9.15
CA ARG A 418 -2.91 -20.18 9.23
C ARG A 418 -2.19 -19.38 8.16
N ARG A 419 -2.73 -19.28 6.95
CA ARG A 419 -2.11 -18.50 5.86
C ARG A 419 -2.16 -17.00 6.15
N THR A 420 -3.29 -16.51 6.67
CA THR A 420 -3.46 -15.12 7.12
C THR A 420 -2.46 -14.78 8.22
N ARG A 421 -2.34 -15.62 9.26
CA ARG A 421 -1.33 -15.41 10.33
C ARG A 421 0.11 -15.48 9.83
N ALA A 422 0.38 -16.33 8.83
CA ALA A 422 1.71 -16.49 8.29
C ALA A 422 2.12 -15.34 7.36
N LEU A 423 1.18 -14.62 6.74
CA LEU A 423 1.47 -13.56 5.77
C LEU A 423 2.44 -12.51 6.31
N GLY A 424 2.23 -12.03 7.53
CA GLY A 424 3.12 -11.05 8.16
C GLY A 424 4.55 -11.57 8.35
N LEU A 425 4.72 -12.82 8.78
CA LEU A 425 6.03 -13.45 8.98
C LEU A 425 6.73 -13.73 7.64
N LEU A 426 5.98 -14.17 6.64
CA LEU A 426 6.49 -14.61 5.36
C LEU A 426 6.56 -13.49 4.32
N PHE A 427 6.23 -12.27 4.73
CA PHE A 427 6.24 -11.08 3.89
C PHE A 427 7.55 -10.89 3.08
N PRO A 428 8.76 -11.15 3.63
CA PRO A 428 10.01 -11.07 2.85
C PRO A 428 10.10 -12.08 1.68
N LEU A 429 9.31 -13.15 1.72
CA LEU A 429 9.29 -14.21 0.71
C LEU A 429 8.19 -14.01 -0.34
N LEU A 430 7.42 -12.90 -0.28
CA LEU A 430 6.36 -12.57 -1.25
C LEU A 430 6.79 -12.74 -2.72
N PRO A 431 7.99 -12.35 -3.18
CA PRO A 431 8.37 -12.56 -4.58
C PRO A 431 8.35 -14.02 -5.04
N TRP A 432 8.62 -14.96 -4.13
CA TRP A 432 8.55 -16.38 -4.44
C TRP A 432 7.09 -16.84 -4.54
N PHE A 433 6.24 -16.40 -3.61
CA PHE A 433 4.80 -16.68 -3.65
C PHE A 433 4.13 -16.01 -4.85
N ASP A 434 4.49 -14.78 -5.21
CA ASP A 434 4.02 -14.07 -6.40
C ASP A 434 4.33 -14.85 -7.69
N ARG A 435 5.52 -15.47 -7.79
CA ARG A 435 5.84 -16.34 -8.96
C ARG A 435 4.95 -17.57 -9.02
N ARG A 436 4.61 -18.15 -7.87
CA ARG A 436 3.71 -19.30 -7.79
C ARG A 436 2.27 -18.89 -8.11
N LEU A 437 1.80 -17.79 -7.54
CA LEU A 437 0.52 -17.16 -7.83
C LEU A 437 0.38 -16.88 -9.32
N ASN A 438 1.34 -16.18 -9.94
CA ASN A 438 1.28 -15.84 -11.36
C ASN A 438 1.39 -17.04 -12.31
N ARG A 439 1.89 -18.19 -11.84
CA ARG A 439 1.79 -19.44 -12.61
C ARG A 439 0.36 -19.97 -12.59
N LEU A 440 -0.25 -20.00 -11.41
CA LEU A 440 -1.64 -20.43 -11.24
C LEU A 440 -2.62 -19.47 -11.94
N LEU A 441 -2.44 -18.15 -11.81
CA LEU A 441 -3.30 -17.16 -12.48
C LEU A 441 -3.28 -17.28 -14.00
N ARG A 442 -2.14 -17.64 -14.61
CA ARG A 442 -2.07 -17.93 -16.04
C ARG A 442 -2.88 -19.16 -16.42
N GLU A 443 -2.75 -20.24 -15.66
CA GLU A 443 -3.55 -21.47 -15.87
C GLU A 443 -5.05 -21.20 -15.73
N LEU A 444 -5.44 -20.43 -14.70
CA LEU A 444 -6.84 -20.02 -14.48
C LEU A 444 -7.36 -19.13 -15.61
N ALA A 445 -6.56 -18.16 -16.06
CA ALA A 445 -6.93 -17.29 -17.18
C ALA A 445 -7.06 -18.08 -18.49
N ASP A 446 -6.15 -19.00 -18.79
CA ASP A 446 -6.23 -19.87 -19.97
C ASP A 446 -7.49 -20.75 -19.92
N THR A 447 -7.79 -21.32 -18.75
CA THR A 447 -8.98 -22.15 -18.50
C THR A 447 -10.27 -21.36 -18.69
N ALA A 448 -10.32 -20.13 -18.18
CA ALA A 448 -11.43 -19.21 -18.35
C ALA A 448 -11.59 -18.80 -19.81
N ARG A 449 -10.49 -18.41 -20.48
CA ARG A 449 -10.49 -17.98 -21.89
C ARG A 449 -10.94 -19.04 -22.87
N ALA A 450 -10.67 -20.31 -22.59
CA ALA A 450 -11.15 -21.42 -23.39
C ALA A 450 -12.68 -21.53 -23.43
N ARG A 451 -13.39 -20.91 -22.47
CA ARG A 451 -14.83 -21.09 -22.24
C ARG A 451 -15.63 -19.78 -22.24
N PHE A 452 -14.99 -18.65 -21.94
CA PHE A 452 -15.62 -17.35 -21.78
C PHE A 452 -14.93 -16.28 -22.63
N HIS A 453 -15.75 -15.54 -23.40
CA HIS A 453 -15.27 -14.56 -24.38
C HIS A 453 -15.52 -13.09 -23.97
N GLY A 454 -15.91 -12.83 -22.72
CA GLY A 454 -16.08 -11.47 -22.18
C GLY A 454 -14.87 -10.97 -21.38
N PRO A 455 -15.00 -9.84 -20.67
CA PRO A 455 -13.93 -9.26 -19.86
C PRO A 455 -13.46 -10.18 -18.71
N LEU A 456 -12.14 -10.39 -18.58
CA LEU A 456 -11.54 -11.07 -17.45
C LEU A 456 -10.82 -10.12 -16.49
N THR A 457 -10.99 -10.38 -15.19
CA THR A 457 -10.22 -9.75 -14.12
C THR A 457 -9.87 -10.76 -13.03
N TYR A 458 -9.14 -10.29 -12.02
CA TYR A 458 -8.77 -11.02 -10.82
C TYR A 458 -8.81 -10.04 -9.63
N GLY A 459 -9.46 -10.39 -8.52
CA GLY A 459 -9.44 -9.62 -7.28
C GLY A 459 -8.13 -9.87 -6.54
N SER A 460 -7.15 -8.98 -6.71
CA SER A 460 -5.84 -9.14 -6.07
C SER A 460 -5.82 -8.49 -4.69
N GLY A 461 -5.23 -9.17 -3.71
CA GLY A 461 -4.92 -8.54 -2.43
C GLY A 461 -3.85 -7.46 -2.63
N ALA A 462 -3.89 -6.37 -1.86
CA ALA A 462 -2.94 -5.25 -2.03
C ALA A 462 -1.46 -5.63 -1.86
N TRP A 463 -1.16 -6.81 -1.28
CA TRP A 463 0.18 -7.38 -1.13
C TRP A 463 0.64 -8.25 -2.32
N GLU A 464 -0.26 -8.64 -3.22
CA GLU A 464 0.05 -9.53 -4.34
C GLU A 464 0.65 -8.76 -5.52
N THR A 465 1.79 -9.23 -6.05
CA THR A 465 2.34 -8.68 -7.30
C THR A 465 1.87 -9.51 -8.49
N VAL A 466 0.79 -9.06 -9.13
CA VAL A 466 0.15 -9.80 -10.24
C VAL A 466 0.72 -9.44 -11.62
N ASP A 467 0.96 -10.46 -12.44
CA ASP A 467 1.13 -10.33 -13.88
C ASP A 467 -0.23 -10.15 -14.53
N TRP A 468 -0.55 -8.89 -14.85
CA TRP A 468 -1.83 -8.52 -15.46
C TRP A 468 -1.94 -8.86 -16.95
N THR A 469 -0.90 -9.41 -17.59
CA THR A 469 -0.89 -9.70 -19.03
C THR A 469 -2.11 -10.49 -19.52
N PRO A 470 -2.57 -11.58 -18.88
CA PRO A 470 -3.68 -12.40 -19.38
C PRO A 470 -5.09 -11.82 -19.09
N PHE A 471 -5.18 -10.74 -18.30
CA PHE A 471 -6.45 -10.13 -17.88
C PHE A 471 -6.77 -8.86 -18.69
N ASP A 472 -8.05 -8.49 -18.83
CA ASP A 472 -8.42 -7.24 -19.52
C ASP A 472 -8.49 -6.05 -18.56
N VAL A 473 -8.81 -6.33 -17.30
CA VAL A 473 -9.05 -5.34 -16.24
C VAL A 473 -8.15 -5.67 -15.06
N VAL A 474 -7.50 -4.64 -14.51
CA VAL A 474 -6.75 -4.73 -13.26
C VAL A 474 -7.74 -4.68 -12.11
N GLY A 475 -7.79 -5.73 -11.29
CA GLY A 475 -8.67 -5.82 -10.12
C GLY A 475 -7.89 -5.79 -8.82
N VAL A 476 -8.35 -5.04 -7.81
CA VAL A 476 -7.70 -4.99 -6.50
C VAL A 476 -8.71 -4.89 -5.36
N ASP A 477 -8.53 -5.74 -4.36
CA ASP A 477 -9.22 -5.69 -3.08
C ASP A 477 -8.44 -4.70 -2.21
N TYR A 478 -8.93 -3.46 -2.19
CA TYR A 478 -8.16 -2.29 -1.77
C TYR A 478 -8.77 -1.65 -0.55
N TYR A 479 -8.47 -2.24 0.60
CA TYR A 479 -8.88 -1.74 1.90
C TYR A 479 -7.89 -0.71 2.44
N LEU A 480 -8.40 0.37 3.03
CA LEU A 480 -7.58 1.38 3.71
C LEU A 480 -7.19 0.86 5.10
N ASP A 481 -5.89 0.85 5.39
CA ASP A 481 -5.37 0.59 6.73
C ASP A 481 -4.38 1.68 7.17
N GLU A 482 -3.99 1.65 8.45
CA GLU A 482 -3.07 2.63 9.04
C GLU A 482 -1.73 2.74 8.28
N LEU A 483 -1.19 1.61 7.81
CA LEU A 483 0.10 1.51 7.13
C LEU A 483 0.01 2.03 5.69
N THR A 484 -1.10 1.75 5.01
CA THR A 484 -1.30 2.09 3.60
C THR A 484 -1.83 3.50 3.40
N ARG A 485 -2.43 4.14 4.41
CA ARG A 485 -3.06 5.47 4.32
C ARG A 485 -2.24 6.50 3.54
N ARG A 486 -0.93 6.56 3.80
CA ARG A 486 -0.04 7.55 3.15
C ARG A 486 0.32 7.23 1.71
N SER A 487 0.33 5.95 1.35
CA SER A 487 0.65 5.48 0.00
C SER A 487 -0.59 5.07 -0.80
N TYR A 488 -1.79 5.22 -0.24
CA TYR A 488 -3.04 4.67 -0.78
C TYR A 488 -3.28 5.12 -2.23
N ARG A 489 -3.25 6.43 -2.49
CA ARG A 489 -3.38 7.01 -3.84
C ARG A 489 -2.23 6.61 -4.75
N GLN A 490 -1.01 6.58 -4.23
CA GLN A 490 0.15 6.15 -5.00
C GLN A 490 -0.02 4.72 -5.49
N GLY A 491 -0.53 3.81 -4.65
CA GLY A 491 -0.83 2.43 -5.02
C GLY A 491 -1.80 2.32 -6.19
N LEU A 492 -2.90 3.07 -6.18
CA LEU A 492 -3.85 3.15 -7.31
C LEU A 492 -3.16 3.63 -8.59
N ARG A 493 -2.31 4.65 -8.51
CA ARG A 493 -1.53 5.13 -9.67
C ARG A 493 -0.59 4.06 -10.22
N ARG A 494 0.00 3.21 -9.36
CA ARG A 494 0.85 2.09 -9.79
C ARG A 494 0.06 1.05 -10.57
N LEU A 495 -1.13 0.70 -10.07
CA LEU A 495 -2.02 -0.26 -10.72
C LEU A 495 -2.52 0.27 -12.06
N ARG A 496 -2.90 1.57 -12.11
CA ARG A 496 -3.30 2.23 -13.35
C ARG A 496 -2.17 2.31 -14.39
N ALA A 497 -0.90 2.32 -13.96
CA ALA A 497 0.24 2.37 -14.87
C ALA A 497 0.35 1.14 -15.80
N HIS A 498 -0.43 0.07 -15.56
CA HIS A 498 -0.57 -1.05 -16.47
C HIS A 498 -1.34 -0.72 -17.77
N GLY A 499 -1.99 0.44 -17.85
CA GLY A 499 -2.67 0.91 -19.07
C GLY A 499 -3.98 0.19 -19.38
N LYS A 500 -4.51 -0.57 -18.42
CA LYS A 500 -5.80 -1.27 -18.46
C LYS A 500 -6.79 -0.56 -17.52
N PRO A 501 -8.12 -0.72 -17.72
CA PRO A 501 -9.11 -0.27 -16.73
C PRO A 501 -8.78 -0.83 -15.35
N LEU A 502 -8.85 0.02 -14.33
CA LEU A 502 -8.63 -0.34 -12.93
C LEU A 502 -9.98 -0.44 -12.23
N VAL A 503 -10.30 -1.59 -11.66
CA VAL A 503 -11.48 -1.81 -10.82
C VAL A 503 -11.00 -2.11 -9.40
N VAL A 504 -11.51 -1.36 -8.43
CA VAL A 504 -11.40 -1.71 -7.01
C VAL A 504 -12.48 -2.76 -6.76
N THR A 505 -12.07 -4.03 -6.73
CA THR A 505 -12.97 -5.19 -6.67
C THR A 505 -13.58 -5.36 -5.30
N GLU A 506 -12.95 -4.84 -4.25
CA GLU A 506 -13.50 -4.74 -2.89
C GLU A 506 -12.94 -3.50 -2.17
N PHE A 507 -13.80 -2.77 -1.45
CA PHE A 507 -13.39 -1.78 -0.45
C PHE A 507 -14.49 -1.55 0.59
N GLY A 508 -14.13 -1.05 1.77
CA GLY A 508 -15.07 -0.74 2.85
C GLY A 508 -14.40 -0.77 4.22
N CYS A 509 -15.20 -0.75 5.27
CA CYS A 509 -14.78 -1.11 6.63
C CYS A 509 -15.98 -1.54 7.48
N CYS A 510 -15.70 -2.01 8.69
CA CYS A 510 -16.69 -2.33 9.71
C CYS A 510 -17.27 -1.07 10.39
N SER A 511 -18.30 -1.24 11.22
CA SER A 511 -19.10 -0.14 11.78
C SER A 511 -18.83 0.12 13.27
N TYR A 512 -17.55 0.32 13.64
CA TYR A 512 -17.12 0.61 15.00
C TYR A 512 -15.98 1.64 15.05
N GLU A 513 -15.77 2.27 16.22
CA GLU A 513 -14.69 3.25 16.43
C GLU A 513 -13.30 2.67 16.14
N GLY A 514 -12.58 3.27 15.19
CA GLY A 514 -11.24 2.81 14.77
C GLY A 514 -11.24 1.76 13.65
N ALA A 515 -12.40 1.30 13.16
CA ALA A 515 -12.49 0.37 12.03
C ALA A 515 -11.84 0.91 10.76
N ARG A 516 -11.83 2.25 10.59
CA ARG A 516 -11.20 2.97 9.48
C ARG A 516 -9.73 2.59 9.24
N ASP A 517 -9.03 2.18 10.29
CA ASP A 517 -7.58 2.02 10.28
C ASP A 517 -7.16 0.55 10.18
N ARG A 518 -8.13 -0.36 10.09
CA ARG A 518 -7.93 -1.81 10.18
C ARG A 518 -7.93 -2.52 8.83
N GLY A 519 -8.34 -1.85 7.76
CA GLY A 519 -8.45 -2.46 6.43
C GLY A 519 -9.26 -3.76 6.44
N GLY A 520 -8.76 -4.80 5.77
CA GLY A 520 -9.38 -6.13 5.75
C GLY A 520 -9.44 -6.82 7.12
N SER A 521 -8.58 -6.43 8.07
CA SER A 521 -8.59 -6.92 9.46
C SER A 521 -9.68 -6.26 10.33
N GLY A 522 -10.60 -5.51 9.74
CA GLY A 522 -11.71 -4.88 10.46
C GLY A 522 -12.56 -5.89 11.24
N SER A 523 -12.78 -7.09 10.69
CA SER A 523 -13.60 -8.15 11.26
C SER A 523 -12.91 -8.98 12.34
N ASP A 524 -11.59 -8.79 12.57
CA ASP A 524 -10.80 -9.54 13.55
C ASP A 524 -11.25 -9.33 15.02
N ILE A 525 -12.15 -8.37 15.25
CA ILE A 525 -12.77 -8.12 16.56
C ILE A 525 -13.78 -9.19 16.95
N LEU A 526 -14.26 -9.97 15.98
CA LEU A 526 -15.19 -11.08 16.19
C LEU A 526 -14.42 -12.37 16.45
N ASP A 527 -14.80 -13.09 17.50
CA ASP A 527 -14.26 -14.41 17.79
C ASP A 527 -14.95 -15.47 16.91
N TRP A 528 -14.14 -16.15 16.09
CA TRP A 528 -14.56 -17.16 15.14
C TRP A 528 -14.31 -18.60 15.64
N SER A 529 -13.86 -18.77 16.89
CA SER A 529 -13.55 -20.09 17.47
C SER A 529 -14.80 -20.95 17.72
N ASP A 530 -15.95 -20.31 17.97
CA ASP A 530 -17.25 -20.95 18.11
C ASP A 530 -18.28 -20.28 17.18
N LEU A 531 -18.65 -20.96 16.08
CA LEU A 531 -19.66 -20.47 15.13
C LEU A 531 -21.05 -20.33 15.75
N GLY A 532 -21.35 -21.05 16.84
CA GLY A 532 -22.64 -20.99 17.53
C GLY A 532 -22.78 -19.83 18.52
N ASP A 533 -21.65 -19.29 19.02
CA ASP A 533 -21.62 -18.15 19.96
C ASP A 533 -20.46 -17.19 19.65
N ARG A 534 -20.47 -16.61 18.44
CA ARG A 534 -19.46 -15.60 18.07
C ARG A 534 -19.64 -14.33 18.91
N ARG A 535 -18.57 -13.95 19.63
CA ARG A 535 -18.51 -12.79 20.52
C ARG A 535 -17.60 -11.72 19.97
N VAL A 536 -17.98 -10.47 20.17
CA VAL A 536 -17.10 -9.32 19.91
C VAL A 536 -16.20 -9.12 21.13
N ARG A 537 -14.91 -8.91 20.90
CA ARG A 537 -13.93 -8.62 21.97
C ARG A 537 -14.28 -7.32 22.69
N ASP A 538 -13.88 -7.22 23.96
CA ASP A 538 -14.16 -6.03 24.78
C ASP A 538 -13.51 -4.75 24.23
N GLY A 539 -14.15 -3.61 24.49
CA GLY A 539 -13.59 -2.28 24.18
C GLY A 539 -13.94 -1.72 22.80
N TYR A 540 -14.81 -2.38 22.03
CA TYR A 540 -15.35 -1.87 20.78
C TYR A 540 -16.71 -1.20 20.96
N VAL A 541 -16.88 -0.05 20.31
CA VAL A 541 -18.10 0.75 20.34
C VAL A 541 -18.60 0.89 18.91
N ARG A 542 -19.87 0.52 18.67
CA ARG A 542 -20.51 0.67 17.36
C ARG A 542 -20.57 2.13 16.94
N ASP A 543 -20.15 2.41 15.71
CA ASP A 543 -20.31 3.70 15.05
C ASP A 543 -20.44 3.50 13.53
N GLU A 544 -21.66 3.62 13.02
CA GLU A 544 -21.94 3.52 11.58
C GLU A 544 -21.41 4.72 10.79
N ARG A 545 -21.11 5.86 11.44
CA ARG A 545 -20.50 7.02 10.78
C ARG A 545 -19.10 6.70 10.30
N VAL A 546 -18.34 5.91 11.04
CA VAL A 546 -16.99 5.47 10.63
C VAL A 546 -17.04 4.76 9.28
N GLN A 547 -18.01 3.85 9.10
CA GLN A 547 -18.21 3.13 7.84
C GLN A 547 -18.66 4.07 6.71
N ALA A 548 -19.68 4.89 6.97
CA ALA A 548 -20.24 5.81 5.99
C ALA A 548 -19.21 6.84 5.49
N ASP A 549 -18.48 7.47 6.42
CA ASP A 549 -17.48 8.49 6.11
C ASP A 549 -16.31 7.88 5.34
N LEU A 550 -15.84 6.68 5.71
CA LEU A 550 -14.76 6.03 4.97
C LEU A 550 -15.17 5.70 3.54
N ILE A 551 -16.36 5.12 3.33
CA ILE A 551 -16.85 4.79 1.99
C ILE A 551 -16.93 6.05 1.13
N SER A 552 -17.50 7.13 1.66
CA SER A 552 -17.58 8.43 0.99
C SER A 552 -16.18 8.98 0.62
N ASP A 553 -15.25 8.97 1.57
CA ASP A 553 -13.89 9.47 1.36
C ASP A 553 -13.11 8.64 0.32
N LEU A 554 -13.34 7.32 0.27
CA LEU A 554 -12.70 6.43 -0.70
C LEU A 554 -13.25 6.61 -2.11
N LEU A 555 -14.56 6.83 -2.26
CA LEU A 555 -15.16 7.18 -3.55
C LEU A 555 -14.52 8.45 -4.13
N ASP A 556 -14.34 9.50 -3.30
CA ASP A 556 -13.64 10.72 -3.72
C ASP A 556 -12.22 10.45 -4.24
N VAL A 557 -11.51 9.53 -3.59
CA VAL A 557 -10.18 9.11 -4.03
C VAL A 557 -10.26 8.39 -5.36
N PHE A 558 -11.18 7.44 -5.52
CA PHE A 558 -11.31 6.65 -6.73
C PHE A 558 -11.69 7.50 -7.94
N GLU A 559 -12.61 8.45 -7.78
CA GLU A 559 -12.99 9.41 -8.81
C GLU A 559 -11.82 10.32 -9.20
N THR A 560 -11.03 10.78 -8.22
CA THR A 560 -9.88 11.65 -8.49
C THR A 560 -8.72 10.90 -9.13
N GLU A 561 -8.53 9.61 -8.78
CA GLU A 561 -7.50 8.75 -9.37
C GLU A 561 -7.96 8.07 -10.67
N GLU A 562 -9.15 8.42 -11.16
CA GLU A 562 -9.76 7.93 -12.41
C GLU A 562 -9.86 6.40 -12.46
N VAL A 563 -10.29 5.80 -11.35
CA VAL A 563 -10.65 4.38 -11.26
C VAL A 563 -11.89 4.12 -12.13
N HIS A 564 -11.91 2.98 -12.83
CA HIS A 564 -13.02 2.63 -13.72
C HIS A 564 -14.27 2.18 -12.96
N GLY A 565 -14.08 1.38 -11.91
CA GLY A 565 -15.16 0.87 -11.07
C GLY A 565 -14.72 0.64 -9.64
N ALA A 566 -15.64 0.78 -8.70
CA ALA A 566 -15.39 0.48 -7.29
C ALA A 566 -16.58 -0.27 -6.70
N PHE A 567 -16.30 -1.35 -5.98
CA PHE A 567 -17.30 -2.27 -5.45
C PHE A 567 -17.25 -2.27 -3.91
N VAL A 568 -18.29 -1.72 -3.29
CA VAL A 568 -18.41 -1.72 -1.82
C VAL A 568 -18.58 -3.15 -1.35
N CYS A 569 -17.69 -3.61 -0.47
CA CYS A 569 -17.87 -4.85 0.29
C CYS A 569 -18.66 -4.48 1.54
N MET A 570 -19.92 -4.88 1.71
CA MET A 570 -20.80 -5.62 0.76
C MET A 570 -22.27 -5.29 1.05
N PHE A 571 -23.24 -5.82 0.29
CA PHE A 571 -24.66 -5.56 0.56
C PHE A 571 -25.04 -6.03 1.97
N ILE A 572 -24.95 -7.33 2.24
CA ILE A 572 -25.31 -7.95 3.51
C ILE A 572 -24.36 -9.10 3.85
N GLU A 573 -23.99 -9.22 5.13
CA GLU A 573 -23.32 -10.40 5.67
C GLU A 573 -24.29 -11.10 6.62
N GLY A 574 -25.12 -12.00 6.07
CA GLY A 574 -26.35 -12.46 6.72
C GLY A 574 -26.13 -13.23 8.03
N ASP A 575 -25.00 -13.89 8.19
CA ASP A 575 -24.69 -14.61 9.42
C ASP A 575 -24.21 -13.68 10.55
N CYS A 576 -23.74 -12.47 10.27
CA CYS A 576 -23.33 -11.49 11.29
C CYS A 576 -24.55 -10.74 11.87
N ARG A 577 -25.19 -11.31 12.89
CA ARG A 577 -26.41 -10.79 13.51
C ARG A 577 -26.16 -9.53 14.36
N TYR A 578 -27.09 -8.58 14.31
CA TYR A 578 -27.11 -7.43 15.21
C TYR A 578 -27.50 -7.82 16.64
N SER A 579 -26.95 -7.11 17.63
CA SER A 579 -27.41 -7.17 19.02
C SER A 579 -27.30 -5.80 19.68
N PRO A 580 -28.23 -5.43 20.59
CA PRO A 580 -28.03 -4.26 21.44
C PRO A 580 -26.93 -4.46 22.49
N ASP A 581 -26.54 -5.71 22.78
CA ASP A 581 -25.38 -6.04 23.61
C ASP A 581 -24.11 -5.95 22.74
N PRO A 582 -23.18 -5.00 23.01
CA PRO A 582 -21.96 -4.84 22.22
C PRO A 582 -21.11 -6.11 22.12
N THR A 583 -21.14 -6.98 23.13
CA THR A 583 -20.35 -8.23 23.12
C THR A 583 -20.93 -9.29 22.17
N ARG A 584 -22.16 -9.09 21.68
CA ARG A 584 -22.88 -10.01 20.78
C ARG A 584 -23.26 -9.34 19.45
N ASP A 585 -22.92 -8.08 19.25
CA ASP A 585 -23.23 -7.34 18.02
C ASP A 585 -22.26 -7.71 16.89
N GLN A 586 -22.45 -8.89 16.30
CA GLN A 586 -21.61 -9.41 15.22
C GLN A 586 -21.67 -8.50 13.98
N ASP A 587 -22.80 -7.83 13.76
CA ASP A 587 -22.99 -6.86 12.69
C ASP A 587 -22.04 -5.65 12.79
N MET A 588 -21.58 -5.27 14.01
CA MET A 588 -20.59 -4.19 14.12
C MET A 588 -19.25 -4.58 13.46
N ALA A 589 -18.91 -5.86 13.51
CA ALA A 589 -17.71 -6.44 12.89
C ALA A 589 -17.88 -6.78 11.40
N SER A 590 -19.09 -6.58 10.86
CA SER A 590 -19.41 -6.86 9.46
C SER A 590 -19.06 -5.71 8.53
N PHE A 591 -18.72 -6.04 7.29
CA PHE A 591 -18.58 -5.09 6.17
C PHE A 591 -19.91 -4.73 5.50
N GLY A 592 -21.01 -5.43 5.81
CA GLY A 592 -22.33 -5.20 5.25
C GLY A 592 -22.83 -3.77 5.44
N ILE A 593 -23.47 -3.20 4.41
CA ILE A 593 -24.12 -1.87 4.48
C ILE A 593 -25.59 -1.94 4.90
N VAL A 594 -26.18 -3.13 4.96
CA VAL A 594 -27.44 -3.38 5.65
C VAL A 594 -27.20 -4.28 6.86
N ARG A 595 -28.07 -4.14 7.85
CA ARG A 595 -28.01 -4.79 9.14
C ARG A 595 -28.99 -5.97 9.20
N PRO A 596 -28.51 -7.21 9.43
CA PRO A 596 -29.39 -8.34 9.72
C PRO A 596 -30.17 -8.15 11.03
N PRO A 597 -31.39 -8.73 11.16
CA PRO A 597 -32.22 -8.59 12.35
C PRO A 597 -31.58 -9.25 13.57
N PRO A 598 -31.93 -8.85 14.81
CA PRO A 598 -31.45 -9.51 16.02
C PRO A 598 -31.71 -11.02 16.03
N LEU A 599 -30.80 -11.82 16.59
CA LEU A 599 -30.98 -13.28 16.69
C LEU A 599 -32.27 -13.64 17.44
N GLU A 600 -32.59 -12.87 18.49
CA GLU A 600 -33.76 -13.04 19.35
C GLU A 600 -35.09 -12.71 18.64
N SER A 601 -35.05 -12.04 17.48
CA SER A 601 -36.26 -11.66 16.75
C SER A 601 -36.96 -12.84 16.05
N GLY A 602 -36.27 -13.97 15.87
CA GLY A 602 -36.75 -15.09 15.04
C GLY A 602 -36.83 -14.79 13.54
N LEU A 603 -36.61 -13.54 13.12
CA LEU A 603 -36.51 -13.15 11.73
C LEU A 603 -35.15 -13.55 11.16
N SER A 604 -35.10 -13.69 9.83
CA SER A 604 -33.89 -14.07 9.12
C SER A 604 -33.60 -13.14 7.96
N PRO A 605 -32.33 -12.76 7.76
CA PRO A 605 -31.93 -12.01 6.56
C PRO A 605 -32.21 -12.78 5.27
N ASP A 606 -32.09 -14.11 5.29
CA ASP A 606 -32.42 -14.95 4.12
C ASP A 606 -33.89 -14.86 3.66
N ASP A 607 -34.81 -14.41 4.51
CA ASP A 607 -36.22 -14.16 4.15
C ASP A 607 -36.45 -12.71 3.67
N GLY A 608 -35.37 -11.90 3.60
CA GLY A 608 -35.38 -10.50 3.17
C GLY A 608 -35.65 -9.51 4.30
N HIS A 609 -35.39 -9.91 5.55
CA HIS A 609 -35.45 -8.99 6.69
C HIS A 609 -34.06 -8.38 6.93
N TRP A 610 -33.92 -7.08 6.73
CA TRP A 610 -32.74 -6.30 7.07
C TRP A 610 -33.11 -4.82 7.15
N GLU A 611 -32.26 -4.03 7.79
CA GLU A 611 -32.43 -2.57 7.90
C GLU A 611 -31.23 -1.85 7.28
N PRO A 612 -31.40 -0.74 6.56
CA PRO A 612 -30.29 0.02 6.01
C PRO A 612 -29.44 0.64 7.13
N LYS A 613 -28.10 0.51 7.04
CA LYS A 613 -27.17 1.27 7.90
C LYS A 613 -26.97 2.68 7.35
N LEU A 614 -26.29 3.55 8.11
CA LEU A 614 -25.90 4.87 7.61
C LEU A 614 -25.11 4.80 6.29
N ALA A 615 -24.23 3.81 6.14
CA ALA A 615 -23.46 3.60 4.91
C ALA A 615 -24.33 3.35 3.67
N PHE A 616 -25.49 2.68 3.81
CA PHE A 616 -26.46 2.50 2.72
C PHE A 616 -26.97 3.84 2.23
N HIS A 617 -27.41 4.71 3.16
CA HIS A 617 -27.95 6.02 2.82
C HIS A 617 -26.90 6.93 2.20
N THR A 618 -25.67 6.90 2.74
CA THR A 618 -24.53 7.66 2.18
C THR A 618 -24.20 7.20 0.75
N LEU A 619 -24.16 5.89 0.50
CA LEU A 619 -23.89 5.34 -0.83
C LEU A 619 -24.98 5.71 -1.83
N ALA A 620 -26.26 5.56 -1.44
CA ALA A 620 -27.41 5.93 -2.26
C ALA A 620 -27.35 7.41 -2.68
N ALA A 621 -27.12 8.32 -1.72
CA ALA A 621 -27.02 9.75 -1.99
C ALA A 621 -25.90 10.07 -2.98
N ARG A 622 -24.71 9.47 -2.80
CA ARG A 622 -23.56 9.66 -3.70
C ARG A 622 -23.83 9.20 -5.12
N TYR A 623 -24.38 7.99 -5.29
CA TYR A 623 -24.64 7.46 -6.62
C TYR A 623 -25.84 8.13 -7.31
N ALA A 624 -26.76 8.74 -6.55
CA ALA A 624 -27.82 9.57 -7.10
C ALA A 624 -27.29 10.87 -7.74
N GLU A 625 -26.38 11.58 -7.05
CA GLU A 625 -25.78 12.85 -7.52
C GLU A 625 -25.00 12.70 -8.83
N GLU A 626 -24.42 11.52 -9.07
CA GLU A 626 -23.65 11.21 -10.28
C GLU A 626 -24.51 10.72 -11.46
N ALA A 627 -25.81 10.46 -11.25
CA ALA A 627 -26.67 10.06 -12.35
C ALA A 627 -26.90 11.28 -13.26
N PRO A 628 -26.57 11.21 -14.58
CA PRO A 628 -26.86 12.33 -15.48
C PRO A 628 -28.37 12.60 -15.46
N ASP A 629 -28.72 13.88 -15.28
CA ASP A 629 -30.09 14.39 -15.31
C ASP A 629 -30.85 13.74 -16.48
N ARG A 630 -31.79 12.86 -16.16
CA ARG A 630 -32.80 12.39 -17.11
C ARG A 630 -33.87 13.46 -17.24
N THR A 631 -33.48 14.65 -17.68
CA THR A 631 -34.39 15.72 -18.08
C THR A 631 -33.79 16.44 -19.28
N GLY A 632 -34.33 16.15 -20.46
CA GLY A 632 -33.96 16.73 -21.74
C GLY A 632 -34.41 15.85 -22.89
#